data_AF-A0A4V3WH35-F1
#
_entry.id   AF-A0A4V3WH35-F1
#
_cell.length_a   1.000
_cell.length_b   1.000
_cell.length_c   1.000
_cell.angle_alpha   90.00
_cell.angle_beta   90.00
_cell.angle_gamma   90.00
#
_symmetry.space_group_name_H-M   'P 1'
#
loop_
_entity.id
_entity.type
_entity.pdbx_description
1 polymer ?
#
loop_
_entity_poly.entity_id
_entity_poly.type
_entity_poly.pdbx_seq_one_letter_code
_entity_poly.pdbx_strand_id
1 'polypeptide(L)'
;MTSAPPDSLSWRALETRVGLDQLPTFHRAFLTWRGVEGAADLPLRRVQQRVEAELNRLVQAGQATRSEEDWQLSPGTLDTFPAYAALP
;
A
#
# COMPACT_ATOMS: atom_id res chain seq x y z
N MET A 1 -9.00 21.44 -1.35
CA MET A 1 -7.84 20.71 -1.88
C MET A 1 -6.89 20.48 -0.73
N THR A 2 -6.95 19.32 -0.07
CA THR A 2 -6.02 18.99 1.01
C THR A 2 -4.67 18.70 0.35
N SER A 3 -3.74 19.65 0.46
CA SER A 3 -2.35 19.42 0.11
C SER A 3 -1.82 18.33 1.04
N ALA A 4 -1.37 17.22 0.47
CA ALA A 4 -0.76 16.16 1.25
C ALA A 4 0.51 16.72 1.94
N PRO A 5 0.81 16.33 3.19
CA PRO A 5 1.99 16.85 3.88
C PRO A 5 3.25 16.56 3.05
N PRO A 6 4.30 17.39 3.15
CA PRO A 6 5.50 17.28 2.30
C PRO A 6 6.21 15.91 2.39
N ASP A 7 5.92 15.13 3.44
CA ASP A 7 6.48 13.79 3.68
C ASP A 7 5.48 12.65 3.41
N SER A 8 4.29 12.93 2.89
CA SER A 8 3.33 11.87 2.54
C SER A 8 3.82 11.06 1.35
N LEU A 9 3.67 9.74 1.45
CA LEU A 9 4.14 8.79 0.47
C LEU A 9 3.00 8.31 -0.41
N SER A 10 3.08 8.59 -1.71
CA SER A 10 2.13 8.09 -2.72
C SER A 10 2.24 6.57 -2.89
N TRP A 11 1.10 5.88 -2.78
CA TRP A 11 1.02 4.45 -3.05
C TRP A 11 1.36 4.14 -4.52
N ARG A 12 0.80 4.88 -5.48
CA ARG A 12 1.15 4.71 -6.90
C ARG A 12 2.65 4.91 -7.18
N ALA A 13 3.29 5.86 -6.50
CA ALA A 13 4.74 6.05 -6.63
C ALA A 13 5.51 4.84 -6.10
N LEU A 14 5.05 4.19 -5.03
CA LEU A 14 5.63 2.93 -4.55
C LEU A 14 5.47 1.80 -5.56
N GLU A 15 4.27 1.61 -6.10
CA GLU A 15 4.01 0.59 -7.13
C GLU A 15 4.91 0.78 -8.35
N THR A 16 5.15 2.05 -8.74
CA THR A 16 6.08 2.39 -9.82
C THR A 16 7.52 2.02 -9.48
N ARG A 17 7.98 2.25 -8.24
CA ARG A 17 9.34 1.89 -7.79
C ARG A 17 9.55 0.38 -7.67
N VAL A 18 8.52 -0.35 -7.24
CA VAL A 18 8.53 -1.82 -7.15
C VAL A 18 8.71 -2.44 -8.55
N GLY A 19 8.05 -1.86 -9.56
CA GLY A 19 8.04 -2.38 -10.92
C GLY A 19 6.99 -3.47 -11.12
N LEU A 20 6.48 -3.59 -12.35
CA LEU A 20 5.33 -4.44 -12.69
C LEU A 20 5.55 -5.93 -12.37
N ASP A 21 6.77 -6.43 -12.56
CA ASP A 21 7.10 -7.85 -12.32
C ASP A 21 7.03 -8.22 -10.83
N GLN A 22 7.39 -7.28 -9.95
CA GLN A 22 7.46 -7.51 -8.50
C GLN A 22 6.17 -7.08 -7.78
N LEU A 23 5.27 -6.38 -8.47
CA LEU A 23 4.05 -5.81 -7.90
C LEU A 23 3.14 -6.85 -7.23
N PRO A 24 2.86 -8.03 -7.83
CA PRO A 24 2.06 -9.05 -7.17
C PRO A 24 2.66 -9.54 -5.84
N THR A 25 3.98 -9.70 -5.80
CA THR A 25 4.70 -10.15 -4.60
C THR A 25 4.65 -9.07 -3.53
N PHE A 26 4.87 -7.82 -3.90
CA PHE A 26 4.76 -6.67 -3.00
C PHE A 26 3.36 -6.53 -2.40
N HIS A 27 2.31 -6.64 -3.22
CA HIS A 27 0.91 -6.60 -2.75
C HIS A 27 0.59 -7.72 -1.77
N ARG A 28 1.02 -8.95 -2.05
CA ARG A 28 0.84 -10.08 -1.12
C ARG A 28 1.59 -9.86 0.18
N ALA A 29 2.83 -9.36 0.12
CA ALA A 29 3.59 -9.02 1.31
C ALA A 29 2.87 -7.95 2.15
N PHE A 30 2.32 -6.93 1.50
CA PHE A 30 1.53 -5.89 2.17
C PHE A 30 0.29 -6.48 2.86
N LEU A 31 -0.49 -7.31 2.16
CA LEU A 31 -1.67 -7.97 2.71
C LEU A 31 -1.32 -8.88 3.91
N THR A 32 -0.26 -9.67 3.80
CA THR A 32 0.23 -10.50 4.91
C THR A 32 0.66 -9.66 6.10
N TRP A 33 1.38 -8.56 5.87
CA TRP A 33 1.76 -7.61 6.92
C TRP A 33 0.54 -6.95 7.60
N ARG A 34 -0.52 -6.68 6.86
CA ARG A 34 -1.81 -6.20 7.39
C ARG A 34 -2.63 -7.26 8.13
N GLY A 35 -2.15 -8.52 8.17
CA GLY A 35 -2.84 -9.63 8.83
C GLY A 35 -3.97 -10.26 8.00
N VAL A 36 -3.97 -10.07 6.67
CA VAL A 36 -4.95 -10.73 5.79
C VAL A 36 -4.56 -12.19 5.59
N GLU A 37 -5.34 -13.10 6.16
CA GLU A 37 -5.12 -14.54 6.04
C GLU A 37 -5.26 -15.02 4.59
N GLY A 38 -4.39 -15.97 4.20
CA GLY A 38 -4.40 -16.57 2.86
C GLY A 38 -3.99 -15.62 1.73
N ALA A 39 -3.41 -14.45 2.03
CA ALA A 39 -3.03 -13.47 1.03
C ALA A 39 -2.07 -14.03 -0.05
N ALA A 40 -1.17 -14.95 0.33
CA ALA A 40 -0.21 -15.58 -0.57
C ALA A 40 -0.90 -16.36 -1.71
N ASP A 41 -2.00 -17.05 -1.40
CA ASP A 41 -2.70 -17.96 -2.32
C ASP A 41 -3.84 -17.27 -3.09
N LEU A 42 -4.10 -15.99 -2.82
CA LEU A 42 -5.15 -15.26 -3.52
C LEU A 42 -4.83 -15.12 -5.02
N PRO A 43 -5.85 -15.26 -5.89
CA PRO A 43 -5.72 -14.91 -7.29
C PRO A 43 -5.49 -13.41 -7.45
N LEU A 44 -4.71 -12.99 -8.45
CA LEU A 44 -4.26 -11.59 -8.61
C LEU A 44 -5.40 -10.57 -8.57
N ARG A 45 -6.55 -10.87 -9.21
CA ARG A 45 -7.73 -9.99 -9.16
C ARG A 45 -8.22 -9.75 -7.72
N ARG A 46 -8.16 -10.76 -6.85
CA ARG A 46 -8.53 -10.64 -5.44
C ARG A 46 -7.46 -9.92 -4.63
N VAL A 47 -6.18 -10.11 -4.95
CA VAL A 47 -5.06 -9.38 -4.32
C VAL A 47 -5.27 -7.88 -4.47
N GLN A 48 -5.49 -7.39 -5.68
CA GLN A 48 -5.70 -5.95 -5.93
C GLN A 48 -6.90 -5.39 -5.15
N GLN A 49 -8.05 -6.07 -5.21
CA GLN A 49 -9.25 -5.65 -4.46
C GLN A 49 -9.00 -5.58 -2.94
N ARG A 50 -8.21 -6.51 -2.40
CA ARG A 50 -7.86 -6.53 -0.98
C ARG A 50 -6.89 -5.41 -0.63
N VAL A 51 -5.90 -5.13 -1.48
CA VAL A 51 -4.96 -4.03 -1.29
C VAL A 51 -5.73 -2.71 -1.20
N GLU A 52 -6.62 -2.44 -2.15
CA GLU A 52 -7.47 -1.25 -2.14
C GLU A 52 -8.33 -1.15 -0.86
N ALA A 53 -8.87 -2.28 -0.40
CA ALA A 53 -9.64 -2.32 0.85
C ALA A 53 -8.77 -1.98 2.08
N GLU A 54 -7.55 -2.51 2.17
CA GLU A 54 -6.62 -2.18 3.26
C GLU A 54 -6.15 -0.72 3.20
N LEU A 55 -5.88 -0.19 2.01
CA LEU A 55 -5.54 1.22 1.83
C LEU A 55 -6.68 2.14 2.27
N ASN A 56 -7.92 1.78 1.97
CA ASN A 56 -9.09 2.51 2.47
C ASN A 56 -9.25 2.39 3.99
N ARG A 57 -8.87 1.26 4.61
CA ARG A 57 -8.81 1.15 6.08
C ARG A 57 -7.74 2.05 6.68
N LEU A 58 -6.59 2.20 6.03
CA LEU A 58 -5.57 3.17 6.46
C LEU A 58 -6.11 4.61 6.42
N VAL A 59 -6.92 4.94 5.42
CA VAL A 59 -7.61 6.24 5.35
C VAL A 59 -8.58 6.42 6.53
N GLN A 60 -9.39 5.40 6.81
CA GLN A 60 -10.32 5.43 7.96
C GLN A 60 -9.59 5.54 9.31
N ALA A 61 -8.38 4.99 9.41
CA ALA A 61 -7.53 5.07 10.59
C ALA A 61 -6.72 6.37 10.69
N GLY A 62 -6.83 7.30 9.73
CA GLY A 62 -6.05 8.53 9.69
C GLY A 62 -4.57 8.34 9.33
N GLN A 63 -4.20 7.14 8.87
CA GLN A 63 -2.83 6.77 8.47
C GLN A 63 -2.55 7.00 6.98
N ALA A 64 -3.57 7.42 6.24
CA ALA A 64 -3.50 7.81 4.85
C ALA A 64 -4.58 8.84 4.52
N THR A 65 -4.42 9.53 3.39
CA THR A 65 -5.44 10.38 2.78
C THR A 65 -5.71 9.91 1.36
N ARG A 66 -6.98 9.83 0.97
CA ARG A 66 -7.37 9.55 -0.42
C ARG A 66 -7.25 10.83 -1.24
N SER A 67 -6.48 10.81 -2.33
CA SER A 67 -6.35 11.93 -3.27
C SER A 67 -6.68 11.44 -4.67
N GLU A 68 -7.83 11.82 -5.20
CA GLU A 68 -8.33 11.41 -6.53
C GLU A 68 -8.28 9.87 -6.72
N GLU A 69 -7.25 9.37 -7.39
CA GLU A 69 -7.03 7.96 -7.69
C GLU A 69 -5.92 7.30 -6.86
N ASP A 70 -5.31 8.02 -5.93
CA ASP A 70 -4.14 7.58 -5.18
C ASP A 70 -4.39 7.59 -3.66
N TRP A 71 -3.50 6.93 -2.92
CA TRP A 71 -3.44 6.96 -1.47
C TRP A 71 -2.13 7.61 -1.03
N GLN A 72 -2.25 8.74 -0.35
CA GLN A 72 -1.14 9.45 0.26
C GLN A 72 -0.98 8.92 1.68
N LEU A 73 -0.02 8.03 1.89
CA LEU A 73 0.26 7.44 3.21
C LEU A 73 0.94 8.48 4.09
N SER A 74 0.50 8.57 5.35
CA SER A 74 1.16 9.39 6.35
C SER A 74 2.61 8.89 6.57
N PRO A 75 3.53 9.79 6.96
CA PRO A 75 4.89 9.38 7.35
C PRO A 75 4.86 8.31 8.43
N GLY A 76 5.73 7.31 8.31
CA GLY A 76 5.85 6.22 9.28
C GLY A 76 4.84 5.07 9.12
N THR A 77 3.82 5.21 8.28
CA THR A 77 2.79 4.18 8.09
C THR A 77 3.36 2.83 7.64
N LEU A 78 4.48 2.83 6.90
CA LEU A 78 5.13 1.63 6.36
C LEU A 78 6.45 1.28 7.06
N ASP A 79 6.85 1.93 8.16
CA ASP A 79 8.17 1.74 8.77
C ASP A 79 8.44 0.29 9.21
N THR A 80 7.38 -0.42 9.59
CA THR A 80 7.45 -1.83 10.01
C THR A 80 7.13 -2.81 8.88
N PHE A 81 6.92 -2.32 7.65
CA PHE A 81 6.64 -3.15 6.48
C PHE A 81 7.94 -3.52 5.76
N PRO A 82 8.42 -4.78 5.83
CA PRO A 82 9.76 -5.13 5.37
C PRO A 82 9.98 -4.92 3.86
N ALA A 83 8.97 -5.15 3.04
CA ALA A 83 9.10 -4.98 1.59
C ALA A 83 9.19 -3.51 1.16
N TYR A 84 8.77 -2.57 2.02
CA TYR A 84 9.00 -1.14 1.81
C TYR A 84 10.44 -0.76 2.12
N ALA A 85 11.00 -1.27 3.22
CA ALA A 85 12.40 -1.04 3.60
C ALA A 85 13.42 -1.64 2.60
N ALA A 86 12.99 -2.60 1.79
CA ALA A 86 13.82 -3.25 0.76
C ALA A 86 13.77 -2.55 -0.62
N LEU A 87 13.00 -1.47 -0.78
CA LEU A 87 12.94 -0.74 -2.04
C LEU A 87 14.25 0.06 -2.28
N PRO A 88 14.72 0.13 -3.53
CA PRO A 88 15.92 0.88 -3.90
C PRO A 88 15.74 2.40 -3.79
#